data_AF-A0A965CX04-F1
#
_entry.id   AF-A0A965CX04-F1
#
_cell.length_a   1.000
_cell.length_b   1.000
_cell.length_c   1.000
_cell.angle_alpha   90.00
_cell.angle_beta   90.00
_cell.angle_gamma   90.00
#
_symmetry.space_group_name_H-M   'P 1'
#
loop_
_entity.id
_entity.type
_entity.pdbx_description
1 polymer ?
#
loop_
_entity_poly.entity_id
_entity_poly.type
_entity_poly.pdbx_seq_one_letter_code
_entity_poly.pdbx_strand_id
1 'polypeptide(L)'
;MSQIETFRYDDEIVRKFLLATIVWGVVGLLLGVIIATQLVFWETNLGPWFSFGRLRPLHTNAVIFAFVGNGMFAGIYHSMQRLCKARMFSDALSNINFWGWQLIIVAAAVTLPLGITVSKEYAELEWPIDIAIT
;
A
#
# COMPACT_ATOMS: atom_id res chain seq x y z
N MET A 1 26.57 -12.21 -39.27
CA MET A 1 26.38 -11.09 -38.33
C MET A 1 25.68 -11.63 -37.10
N SER A 2 26.29 -11.59 -35.92
CA SER A 2 25.61 -11.94 -34.67
C SER A 2 24.52 -10.89 -34.40
N GLN A 3 23.29 -11.32 -34.16
CA GLN A 3 22.27 -10.39 -33.66
C GLN A 3 22.69 -9.91 -32.26
N ILE A 4 22.72 -8.59 -32.08
CA ILE A 4 22.98 -7.98 -30.77
C ILE A 4 21.65 -8.05 -30.01
N GLU A 5 21.57 -8.94 -29.02
CA GLU A 5 20.43 -9.02 -28.10
C GLU A 5 20.38 -7.74 -27.26
N THR A 6 19.30 -6.96 -27.40
CA THR A 6 19.06 -5.77 -26.59
C THR A 6 18.21 -6.11 -25.37
N PHE A 7 18.81 -6.11 -24.18
CA PHE A 7 18.10 -6.34 -22.92
C PHE A 7 17.58 -5.01 -22.34
N ARG A 8 16.28 -4.94 -22.03
CA ARG A 8 15.66 -3.78 -21.39
C ARG A 8 14.94 -4.22 -20.11
N TYR A 9 15.23 -3.55 -19.00
CA TYR A 9 14.50 -3.75 -17.75
C TYR A 9 13.08 -3.20 -17.83
N ASP A 10 12.19 -3.79 -17.04
CA ASP A 10 10.86 -3.25 -16.81
C ASP A 10 10.90 -2.23 -15.66
N ASP A 11 11.14 -0.97 -16.01
CA ASP A 11 11.07 0.16 -15.08
C ASP A 11 9.66 0.78 -15.01
N GLU A 12 8.70 0.33 -15.83
CA GLU A 12 7.34 0.88 -15.81
C GLU A 12 6.65 0.50 -14.50
N ILE A 13 6.71 -0.78 -14.13
CA ILE A 13 6.12 -1.26 -12.88
C ILE A 13 6.76 -0.60 -11.66
N VAL A 14 8.07 -0.39 -11.70
CA VAL A 14 8.83 0.30 -10.63
C VAL A 14 8.31 1.72 -10.45
N ARG A 15 8.09 2.46 -11.54
CA ARG A 15 7.55 3.82 -11.48
C ARG A 15 6.12 3.85 -10.94
N LYS A 16 5.27 2.89 -11.30
CA LYS A 16 3.90 2.78 -10.78
C LYS A 16 3.91 2.62 -9.26
N PHE A 17 4.69 1.65 -8.75
CA PHE A 17 4.83 1.45 -7.30
C PHE A 17 5.44 2.66 -6.62
N LEU A 18 6.48 3.29 -7.19
CA LEU A 18 7.12 4.46 -6.60
C LEU A 18 6.16 5.66 -6.51
N LEU A 19 5.34 5.89 -7.54
CA LEU A 19 4.31 6.92 -7.50
C LEU A 19 3.24 6.60 -6.45
N ALA A 20 2.78 5.34 -6.38
CA ALA A 20 1.85 4.91 -5.34
C ALA A 20 2.43 5.08 -3.93
N THR A 21 3.72 4.79 -3.72
CA THR A 21 4.43 5.05 -2.46
C THR A 21 4.32 6.52 -2.06
N ILE A 22 4.60 7.46 -2.97
CA ILE A 22 4.51 8.89 -2.64
C ILE A 22 3.07 9.27 -2.28
N VAL A 23 2.09 8.84 -3.08
CA VAL A 23 0.67 9.13 -2.85
C VAL A 23 0.21 8.61 -1.49
N TRP A 24 0.45 7.33 -1.21
CA TRP A 24 0.04 6.72 0.06
C TRP A 24 0.86 7.20 1.25
N GLY A 25 2.11 7.62 1.04
CA GLY A 25 2.92 8.29 2.06
C GLY A 25 2.29 9.60 2.52
N VAL A 26 1.83 10.42 1.57
CA VAL A 26 1.10 11.66 1.88
C VAL A 26 -0.20 11.34 2.62
N VAL A 27 -1.01 10.40 2.12
CA VAL A 27 -2.29 10.02 2.76
C VAL A 27 -2.08 9.49 4.18
N GLY A 28 -1.15 8.55 4.37
CA GLY A 28 -0.88 7.92 5.65
C GLY A 28 -0.37 8.92 6.69
N LEU A 29 0.57 9.81 6.31
CA LEU A 29 1.10 10.83 7.21
C LEU A 29 0.05 11.90 7.56
N LEU A 30 -0.77 12.32 6.59
CA LEU A 30 -1.89 13.24 6.85
C LEU A 30 -2.90 12.65 7.83
N LEU A 31 -3.27 11.38 7.67
CA LEU A 31 -4.11 10.68 8.66
C LEU A 31 -3.46 10.66 10.04
N GLY A 32 -2.13 10.51 10.11
CA GLY A 32 -1.36 10.61 11.36
C GLY A 32 -1.52 11.96 12.05
N VAL A 33 -1.44 13.05 11.29
CA VAL A 33 -1.65 14.41 11.81
C VAL A 33 -3.10 14.61 12.28
N ILE A 34 -4.08 14.07 11.55
CA ILE A 34 -5.50 14.13 11.93
C ILE A 34 -5.73 13.42 13.26
N ILE A 35 -5.29 12.16 13.39
CA ILE A 35 -5.52 11.40 14.63
C ILE A 35 -4.72 11.96 15.81
N ALA A 36 -3.55 12.55 15.57
CA ALA A 36 -2.80 13.29 16.60
C ALA A 36 -3.58 14.53 17.08
N THR A 37 -4.22 15.25 16.15
CA THR A 37 -5.09 16.38 16.48
C THR A 37 -6.30 15.93 17.30
N GLN A 38 -6.90 14.77 16.96
CA GLN A 38 -8.03 14.18 17.72
C GLN A 38 -7.69 13.79 19.16
N LEU A 39 -6.42 13.50 19.45
CA LEU A 39 -5.97 13.25 20.82
C LEU A 39 -5.84 14.53 21.66
N VAL A 40 -5.55 15.66 21.02
CA VAL A 40 -5.41 16.97 21.69
C VAL A 40 -6.75 17.69 21.79
N PHE A 41 -7.51 17.72 20.70
CA PHE A 41 -8.80 18.39 20.56
C PHE A 41 -9.88 17.35 20.29
N TRP A 42 -10.50 16.84 21.36
CA TRP A 42 -11.47 15.75 21.28
C TRP A 42 -12.69 16.11 20.41
N GLU A 43 -13.03 17.39 20.28
CA GLU A 43 -14.11 17.93 19.46
C GLU A 43 -13.92 17.65 17.96
N THR A 44 -12.69 17.34 17.53
CA THR A 44 -12.38 16.98 16.13
C THR A 44 -12.74 15.51 15.78
N ASN A 45 -13.32 14.76 16.72
CA ASN A 45 -13.92 13.46 16.45
C ASN A 45 -15.33 13.62 15.88
N LEU A 46 -15.44 13.60 14.55
CA LEU A 46 -16.69 13.90 13.83
C LEU A 46 -17.48 12.62 13.52
N GLY A 47 -18.18 12.11 14.54
CA GLY A 47 -19.05 10.94 14.41
C GLY A 47 -18.30 9.60 14.34
N PRO A 48 -19.00 8.49 14.06
CA PRO A 48 -18.44 7.15 14.26
C PRO A 48 -17.31 6.82 13.28
N TRP A 49 -17.44 7.17 12.00
CA TRP A 49 -16.45 6.86 10.95
C TRP A 49 -15.21 7.76 10.98
N PHE A 50 -15.31 8.96 11.56
CA PHE A 50 -14.20 9.92 11.68
C PHE A 50 -13.77 10.08 13.15
N SER A 51 -13.82 8.99 13.91
CA SER A 51 -13.35 8.93 15.29
C SER A 51 -11.94 8.34 15.35
N PHE A 52 -11.18 8.73 16.37
CA PHE A 52 -9.83 8.23 16.61
C PHE A 52 -9.75 6.70 16.59
N GLY A 53 -10.72 6.03 17.22
CA GLY A 53 -10.76 4.56 17.30
C GLY A 53 -10.80 3.86 15.93
N ARG A 54 -11.44 4.46 14.91
CA ARG A 54 -11.52 3.89 13.56
C ARG A 54 -10.45 4.43 12.60
N LEU A 55 -10.04 5.68 12.78
CA LEU A 55 -8.98 6.28 11.96
C LEU A 55 -7.58 5.79 12.35
N ARG A 56 -7.37 5.36 13.61
CA ARG A 56 -6.10 4.78 14.07
C ARG A 56 -5.68 3.54 13.27
N PRO A 57 -6.51 2.47 13.16
CA PRO A 57 -6.15 1.31 12.35
C PRO A 57 -6.05 1.66 10.86
N LEU A 58 -6.81 2.65 10.37
CA LEU A 58 -6.65 3.14 9.00
C LEU A 58 -5.27 3.77 8.79
N HIS A 59 -4.82 4.62 9.71
CA HIS A 59 -3.51 5.25 9.66
C HIS A 59 -2.38 4.21 9.67
N THR A 60 -2.41 3.25 10.59
CA THR A 60 -1.38 2.20 10.69
C THR A 60 -1.30 1.38 9.39
N ASN A 61 -2.44 0.96 8.85
CA ASN A 61 -2.49 0.21 7.59
C ASN A 61 -2.01 1.07 6.40
N ALA A 62 -2.40 2.35 6.32
CA ALA A 62 -1.96 3.24 5.27
C ALA A 62 -0.45 3.51 5.31
N VAL A 63 0.14 3.69 6.49
CA VAL A 63 1.59 3.95 6.59
C VAL A 63 2.41 2.67 6.36
N ILE A 64 1.98 1.53 6.88
CA ILE A 64 2.76 0.29 6.79
C ILE A 64 2.52 -0.41 5.45
N PHE A 65 1.28 -0.76 5.13
CA PHE A 65 1.01 -1.59 3.96
C PHE A 65 0.88 -0.76 2.67
N ALA A 66 0.29 0.44 2.75
CA ALA A 66 0.18 1.28 1.58
C ALA A 66 1.50 2.02 1.29
N PHE A 67 2.01 2.83 2.21
CA PHE A 67 3.27 3.56 1.97
C PHE A 67 4.49 2.64 1.94
N VAL A 68 4.84 1.99 3.06
CA VAL A 68 6.05 1.15 3.10
C VAL A 68 5.91 -0.07 2.18
N GLY A 69 4.74 -0.70 2.11
CA GLY A 69 4.51 -1.84 1.22
C GLY A 69 4.73 -1.52 -0.26
N ASN A 70 4.17 -0.42 -0.79
CA ASN A 70 4.47 0.02 -2.17
C ASN A 70 5.98 0.35 -2.34
N GLY A 71 6.61 0.93 -1.32
CA GLY A 71 8.06 1.22 -1.32
C GLY A 71 8.89 -0.05 -1.43
N MET A 72 8.52 -1.11 -0.70
CA MET A 72 9.15 -2.42 -0.78
C MET A 72 8.98 -3.04 -2.17
N PHE A 73 7.76 -3.03 -2.73
CA PHE A 73 7.52 -3.53 -4.09
C PHE A 73 8.39 -2.79 -5.11
N ALA A 74 8.43 -1.45 -5.07
CA ALA A 74 9.29 -0.67 -5.95
C ALA A 74 10.77 -1.07 -5.80
N GLY A 75 11.25 -1.18 -4.56
CA GLY A 75 12.64 -1.57 -4.27
C GLY A 75 12.98 -2.97 -4.76
N ILE A 76 12.08 -3.95 -4.56
CA ILE A 76 12.26 -5.34 -4.99
C ILE A 76 12.25 -5.44 -6.52
N TYR A 77 11.23 -4.89 -7.20
CA TYR A 77 11.14 -4.89 -8.66
C TYR A 77 12.33 -4.18 -9.33
N HIS A 78 12.85 -3.12 -8.70
CA HIS A 78 14.00 -2.40 -9.21
C HIS A 78 15.33 -3.17 -9.00
N SER A 79 15.55 -3.66 -7.79
CA SER A 79 16.82 -4.26 -7.37
C SER A 79 17.03 -5.66 -7.95
N MET A 80 16.01 -6.53 -7.93
CA MET A 80 16.13 -7.91 -8.44
C MET A 80 16.57 -7.92 -9.90
N GLN A 81 15.98 -7.07 -10.73
CA GLN A 81 16.32 -7.01 -12.15
C GLN A 81 17.80 -6.67 -12.38
N ARG A 82 18.35 -5.74 -11.59
CA ARG A 82 19.73 -5.25 -11.70
C ARG A 82 20.75 -6.19 -11.07
N LEU A 83 20.40 -6.82 -9.95
CA LEU A 83 21.25 -7.77 -9.25
C LEU A 83 21.38 -9.09 -10.04
N CYS A 84 20.27 -9.62 -10.54
CA CYS A 84 20.26 -10.84 -11.34
C CYS A 84 20.61 -10.58 -12.83
N LYS A 85 20.70 -9.31 -13.24
CA LYS A 85 20.90 -8.89 -14.65
C LYS A 85 19.88 -9.53 -15.59
N ALA A 86 18.64 -9.66 -15.12
CA ALA A 86 17.55 -10.32 -15.81
C ALA A 86 16.27 -9.49 -15.70
N ARG A 87 15.48 -9.44 -16.77
CA ARG A 87 14.16 -8.79 -16.75
C ARG A 87 13.20 -9.59 -15.87
N MET A 88 12.21 -8.92 -15.29
CA MET A 88 11.10 -9.61 -14.63
C MET A 88 10.43 -10.62 -15.56
N PHE A 89 10.07 -11.76 -14.97
CA PHE A 89 9.54 -12.91 -15.70
C PHE A 89 8.24 -12.63 -16.47
N SER A 90 7.29 -11.92 -15.86
CA SER A 90 5.96 -11.71 -16.45
C SER A 90 5.40 -10.32 -16.13
N ASP A 91 5.05 -9.58 -17.18
CA ASP A 91 4.43 -8.25 -17.07
C ASP A 91 3.00 -8.35 -16.54
N ALA A 92 2.29 -9.43 -16.90
CA ALA A 92 0.94 -9.68 -16.40
C ALA A 92 0.97 -9.88 -14.87
N LEU A 93 1.91 -10.67 -14.38
CA LEU A 93 2.04 -10.92 -12.94
C LEU A 93 2.47 -9.66 -12.18
N SER A 94 3.40 -8.89 -12.75
CA SER A 94 3.78 -7.57 -12.23
C SER A 94 2.58 -6.64 -12.08
N ASN A 95 1.71 -6.56 -13.10
CA ASN A 95 0.51 -5.72 -13.05
C ASN A 95 -0.56 -6.26 -12.10
N ILE A 96 -0.71 -7.58 -11.97
CA ILE A 96 -1.60 -8.21 -10.97
C ILE A 96 -1.16 -7.82 -9.56
N ASN A 97 0.14 -7.90 -9.27
CA ASN A 97 0.67 -7.47 -7.97
C ASN A 97 0.39 -6.00 -7.71
N PHE A 98 0.60 -5.12 -8.69
CA PHE A 98 0.33 -3.69 -8.52
C PHE A 98 -1.15 -3.40 -8.27
N TRP A 99 -2.03 -3.82 -9.18
CA TRP A 99 -3.46 -3.53 -9.07
C TRP A 99 -4.13 -4.28 -7.93
N GLY A 100 -3.73 -5.52 -7.67
CA GLY A 100 -4.18 -6.30 -6.51
C GLY A 100 -3.83 -5.59 -5.21
N TRP A 101 -2.59 -5.10 -5.08
CA TRP A 101 -2.17 -4.34 -3.90
C TRP A 101 -2.95 -3.02 -3.76
N GLN A 102 -3.18 -2.29 -4.85
CA GLN A 102 -4.00 -1.07 -4.78
C GLN A 102 -5.45 -1.35 -4.37
N LEU A 103 -6.04 -2.45 -4.85
CA LEU A 103 -7.39 -2.86 -4.48
C LEU A 103 -7.49 -3.22 -2.99
N ILE A 104 -6.50 -3.92 -2.45
CA ILE A 104 -6.42 -4.24 -1.02
C ILE A 104 -6.34 -2.95 -0.18
N ILE A 105 -5.51 -1.99 -0.58
CA ILE A 105 -5.38 -0.70 0.12
C ILE A 105 -6.72 0.08 0.08
N VAL A 106 -7.38 0.12 -1.07
CA VAL A 106 -8.68 0.79 -1.21
C VAL A 106 -9.75 0.08 -0.38
N ALA A 107 -9.74 -1.25 -0.34
CA ALA A 107 -10.64 -2.03 0.52
C ALA A 107 -10.43 -1.65 2.00
N ALA A 108 -9.18 -1.61 2.48
CA ALA A 108 -8.83 -1.16 3.83
C ALA A 108 -9.32 0.27 4.11
N ALA A 109 -9.19 1.18 3.14
CA ALA A 109 -9.66 2.56 3.25
C ALA A 109 -11.18 2.69 3.43
N VAL A 110 -11.94 1.71 2.95
CA VAL A 110 -13.39 1.67 3.09
C VAL A 110 -13.82 0.92 4.35
N THR A 111 -13.26 -0.26 4.60
CA THR A 111 -13.73 -1.16 5.67
C THR A 111 -13.39 -0.64 7.07
N LEU A 112 -12.20 -0.08 7.27
CA LEU A 112 -11.74 0.35 8.60
C LEU A 112 -12.58 1.53 9.15
N PRO A 113 -12.88 2.60 8.40
CA PRO A 113 -13.81 3.63 8.85
C PRO A 113 -15.24 3.14 9.09
N LEU A 114 -15.68 2.09 8.37
CA LEU A 114 -16.98 1.46 8.61
C LEU A 114 -17.00 0.63 9.91
N GLY A 115 -15.83 0.36 10.50
CA GLY A 115 -15.69 -0.40 11.75
C GLY A 115 -15.65 -1.91 11.52
N ILE A 116 -15.38 -2.34 10.29
CA ILE A 116 -15.27 -3.75 9.91
C ILE A 116 -13.82 -4.17 10.18
N THR A 117 -13.55 -4.74 11.36
CA THR A 117 -12.20 -5.09 11.78
C THR A 117 -12.12 -6.24 12.79
N VAL A 118 -11.06 -7.04 12.68
CA VAL A 118 -10.74 -8.17 13.59
C VAL A 118 -10.07 -7.71 14.91
N SER A 119 -9.83 -6.40 15.09
CA SER A 119 -9.24 -5.80 16.30
C SER A 119 -7.83 -6.32 16.69
N LYS A 120 -7.15 -7.02 15.77
CA LYS A 120 -5.75 -7.42 15.92
C LYS A 120 -4.86 -6.38 15.25
N GLU A 121 -3.92 -5.81 16.00
CA GLU A 121 -3.03 -4.78 15.46
C GLU A 121 -2.20 -5.32 14.29
N TYR A 122 -2.14 -4.56 13.19
CA TYR A 122 -1.51 -4.90 11.91
C TYR A 122 -2.14 -6.09 11.17
N ALA A 123 -3.28 -6.58 11.66
CA ALA A 123 -4.12 -7.61 11.05
C ALA A 123 -5.60 -7.21 11.22
N GLU A 124 -5.88 -5.92 11.03
CA GLU A 124 -7.20 -5.35 11.28
C GLU A 124 -8.22 -5.70 10.20
N LEU A 125 -7.76 -6.08 9.00
CA LEU A 125 -8.60 -6.36 7.84
C LEU A 125 -9.37 -7.68 8.04
N GLU A 126 -10.55 -7.78 7.42
CA GLU A 126 -11.37 -8.99 7.50
C GLU A 126 -10.88 -10.06 6.52
N TRP A 127 -11.29 -11.30 6.81
CA TRP A 127 -10.89 -12.50 6.10
C TRP A 127 -10.98 -12.45 4.56
N PRO A 128 -11.93 -11.75 3.89
CA PRO A 128 -11.92 -11.69 2.42
C PRO A 128 -10.70 -10.94 1.87
N ILE A 129 -10.23 -9.93 2.62
CA ILE A 129 -9.04 -9.15 2.26
C ILE A 129 -7.79 -9.96 2.61
N ASP A 130 -7.79 -10.70 3.72
CA ASP A 130 -6.69 -11.61 4.08
C ASP A 130 -6.45 -12.68 3.01
N ILE A 131 -7.53 -13.26 2.46
CA ILE A 131 -7.44 -14.20 1.33
C ILE A 131 -6.87 -13.52 0.09
N ALA A 132 -7.25 -12.27 -0.19
CA ALA A 132 -6.72 -11.55 -1.34
C ALA A 132 -5.22 -11.21 -1.21
N ILE A 133 -4.69 -11.14 0.01
CA ILE A 133 -3.27 -10.93 0.30
C ILE A 133 -2.46 -12.23 0.14
N THR A 134 -3.07 -13.39 0.41
CA THR A 134 -2.41 -14.72 0.46
C THR A 134 -2.30 -15.36 -0.93
#